data_AF-A0A7S3H3A1-F1
#
_entry.id   AF-A0A7S3H3A1-F1
#
_cell.length_a   1.000
_cell.length_b   1.000
_cell.length_c   1.000
_cell.angle_alpha   90.00
_cell.angle_beta   90.00
_cell.angle_gamma   90.00
#
_symmetry.space_group_name_H-M   'P 1'
#
loop_
_entity.id
_entity.type
_entity.pdbx_description
1 polymer ?
#
loop_
_entity_poly.entity_id
_entity_poly.type
_entity_poly.pdbx_seq_one_letter_code
_entity_poly.pdbx_strand_id
1 'polypeptide(L)'
;ALSAATPFLRGLVADTDTRWPTFKQSWDDRSVEELGTLRNSRTSANDFYIGAGLAADTQACAAANDVEVPIHEPTLTRLVEGGVDELMSRHVAHLLARDPLMVFD
;
A
#
# COMPACT_ATOMS: atom_id res chain seq x y z
N ALA A 1 -4.70 13.70 11.28
CA ALA A 1 -5.13 14.35 12.54
C ALA A 1 -5.00 15.87 12.48
N LEU A 2 -3.79 16.41 12.28
CA LEU A 2 -3.55 17.88 12.35
C LEU A 2 -4.46 18.74 11.44
N SER A 3 -4.74 18.28 10.22
CA SER A 3 -5.55 19.00 9.22
C SER A 3 -7.00 18.48 9.12
N ALA A 4 -7.57 18.00 10.23
CA ALA A 4 -8.91 17.44 10.26
C ALA A 4 -9.96 18.48 9.80
N ALA A 5 -10.86 18.04 8.90
CA ALA A 5 -11.85 18.91 8.25
C ALA A 5 -13.05 18.13 7.69
N THR A 6 -13.32 16.90 8.17
CA THR A 6 -14.42 16.06 7.65
C THR A 6 -15.22 15.39 8.77
N PRO A 7 -15.89 16.16 9.66
CA PRO A 7 -16.68 15.62 10.77
C PRO A 7 -18.12 15.24 10.39
N PHE A 8 -18.57 15.52 9.17
CA PHE A 8 -19.92 15.20 8.71
C PHE A 8 -19.87 14.32 7.45
N LEU A 9 -20.65 13.24 7.44
CA LEU A 9 -20.78 12.32 6.31
C LEU A 9 -22.26 11.99 6.10
N ARG A 10 -22.72 12.04 4.84
CA ARG A 10 -24.12 11.74 4.47
C ARG A 10 -25.18 12.48 5.30
N GLY A 11 -24.89 13.73 5.69
CA GLY A 11 -25.80 14.57 6.50
C GLY A 11 -25.83 14.24 7.99
N LEU A 12 -24.97 13.34 8.47
CA LEU A 12 -24.86 12.95 9.88
C LEU A 12 -23.50 13.39 10.45
N VAL A 13 -23.45 13.59 11.77
CA VAL A 13 -22.18 13.73 12.50
C VAL A 13 -21.47 12.38 12.49
N ALA A 14 -20.24 12.35 12.02
CA ALA A 14 -19.42 11.14 11.95
C ALA A 14 -18.54 11.02 13.19
N ASP A 15 -18.27 9.79 13.62
CA ASP A 15 -17.30 9.48 14.68
C ASP A 15 -15.86 9.44 14.11
N THR A 16 -15.52 10.46 13.31
CA THR A 16 -14.18 10.71 12.77
C THR A 16 -14.11 12.14 12.26
N ASP A 17 -12.94 12.78 12.41
CA ASP A 17 -12.75 14.16 11.96
C ASP A 17 -12.01 14.24 10.60
N THR A 18 -11.66 13.08 10.02
CA THR A 18 -10.86 13.01 8.79
C THR A 18 -11.53 12.16 7.72
N ARG A 19 -11.31 12.53 6.45
CA ARG A 19 -11.84 11.78 5.29
C ARG A 19 -11.11 10.47 4.98
N TRP A 20 -9.96 10.20 5.60
CA TRP A 20 -9.08 9.10 5.18
C TRP A 20 -9.76 7.72 5.26
N PRO A 21 -10.52 7.37 6.33
CA PRO A 21 -11.21 6.08 6.40
C PRO A 21 -12.24 5.90 5.27
N THR A 22 -13.02 6.94 4.97
CA THR A 22 -14.02 6.92 3.88
C THR A 22 -13.36 6.81 2.52
N PHE A 23 -12.29 7.57 2.27
CA PHE A 23 -11.57 7.55 1.01
C PHE A 23 -10.95 6.17 0.74
N LYS A 24 -10.27 5.59 1.74
CA LYS A 24 -9.67 4.24 1.66
C LYS A 24 -10.69 3.19 1.21
N GLN A 25 -11.92 3.26 1.72
CA GLN A 25 -12.99 2.33 1.40
C GLN A 25 -13.64 2.59 0.03
N SER A 26 -13.67 3.85 -0.42
CA SER A 26 -14.32 4.20 -1.69
C SER A 26 -13.63 3.64 -2.95
N TRP A 27 -12.37 3.22 -2.82
CA TRP A 27 -11.57 2.60 -3.88
C TRP A 27 -11.03 1.23 -3.47
N ASP A 28 -11.71 0.58 -2.53
CA ASP A 28 -11.35 -0.76 -2.08
C ASP A 28 -11.94 -1.80 -3.03
N ASP A 29 -11.08 -2.39 -3.86
CA ASP A 29 -11.41 -3.36 -4.89
C ASP A 29 -11.16 -4.81 -4.47
N ARG A 30 -10.81 -5.04 -3.20
CA ARG A 30 -10.56 -6.38 -2.66
C ARG A 30 -11.81 -7.25 -2.76
N SER A 31 -11.63 -8.49 -3.24
CA SER A 31 -12.64 -9.54 -3.19
C SER A 31 -12.98 -9.93 -1.74
N VAL A 32 -14.05 -10.72 -1.56
CA VAL A 32 -14.44 -11.22 -0.23
C VAL A 32 -13.33 -12.11 0.37
N GLU A 33 -12.70 -12.91 -0.47
CA GLU A 33 -11.56 -13.77 -0.10
C GLU A 33 -10.34 -12.93 0.29
N GLU A 34 -10.08 -11.86 -0.47
CA GLU A 34 -8.99 -10.92 -0.24
C GLU A 34 -9.17 -10.09 1.03
N LEU A 35 -10.39 -9.74 1.42
CA LEU A 35 -10.64 -9.03 2.69
C LEU A 35 -10.21 -9.84 3.92
N GLY A 36 -10.15 -11.18 3.80
CA GLY A 36 -9.68 -12.07 4.86
C GLY A 36 -8.16 -12.25 4.91
N THR A 37 -7.44 -11.93 3.83
CA THR A 37 -6.00 -12.21 3.69
C THR A 37 -5.17 -10.93 3.54
N LEU A 38 -5.65 -9.97 2.76
CA LEU A 38 -4.98 -8.72 2.48
C LEU A 38 -5.41 -7.66 3.48
N ARG A 39 -4.42 -7.12 4.20
CA ARG A 39 -4.67 -6.10 5.24
C ARG A 39 -5.24 -4.79 4.70
N ASN A 40 -4.74 -4.31 3.56
CA ASN A 40 -4.95 -2.95 3.07
C ASN A 40 -5.62 -2.90 1.69
N SER A 41 -6.57 -1.97 1.55
CA SER A 41 -7.03 -1.42 0.26
C SER A 41 -5.84 -0.81 -0.50
N ARG A 42 -5.93 -0.75 -1.83
CA ARG A 42 -4.91 -0.09 -2.66
C ARG A 42 -4.73 1.39 -2.36
N THR A 43 -5.73 2.04 -1.78
CA THR A 43 -5.67 3.45 -1.34
C THR A 43 -5.44 3.54 0.16
N SER A 44 -4.27 3.09 0.61
CA SER A 44 -3.89 3.07 2.02
C SER A 44 -2.60 3.84 2.31
N ALA A 45 -2.12 3.75 3.55
CA ALA A 45 -0.85 4.35 3.91
C ALA A 45 0.30 3.59 3.22
N ASN A 46 1.51 4.16 3.22
CA ASN A 46 2.67 3.50 2.63
C ASN A 46 2.95 2.17 3.34
N ASP A 47 3.13 1.12 2.56
CA ASP A 47 3.44 -0.22 3.05
C ASP A 47 4.95 -0.50 3.16
N PHE A 48 5.80 0.28 2.46
CA PHE A 48 7.27 0.11 2.46
C PHE A 48 8.02 1.42 2.70
N TYR A 49 9.12 1.31 3.43
CA TYR A 49 10.23 2.25 3.41
C TYR A 49 11.25 1.80 2.35
N ILE A 50 11.74 2.74 1.55
CA ILE A 50 12.61 2.50 0.36
C ILE A 50 13.97 3.21 0.44
N GLY A 51 14.37 3.69 1.62
CA GLY A 51 15.59 4.49 1.77
C GLY A 51 16.87 3.66 1.57
N ALA A 52 17.81 4.13 0.77
CA ALA A 52 19.10 3.44 0.54
C ALA A 52 19.89 3.21 1.84
N GLY A 53 19.82 4.15 2.79
CA GLY A 53 20.45 3.99 4.11
C GLY A 53 19.80 2.90 4.96
N LEU A 54 18.52 2.61 4.75
CA LEU A 54 17.81 1.50 5.39
C LEU A 54 18.20 0.16 4.75
N ALA A 55 18.35 0.12 3.43
CA ALA A 55 18.76 -1.07 2.69
C ALA A 55 20.16 -1.59 3.11
N ALA A 56 21.04 -0.71 3.59
CA ALA A 56 22.37 -1.09 4.08
C ALA A 56 22.36 -1.82 5.44
N ASP A 57 21.28 -1.71 6.21
CA ASP A 57 21.11 -2.37 7.51
C ASP A 57 19.93 -3.34 7.45
N THR A 58 20.24 -4.62 7.27
CA THR A 58 19.22 -5.68 7.13
C THR A 58 18.31 -5.78 8.36
N GLN A 59 18.83 -5.56 9.56
CA GLN A 59 18.04 -5.67 10.78
C GLN A 59 17.08 -4.48 10.92
N ALA A 60 17.59 -3.26 10.71
CA ALA A 60 16.74 -2.06 10.71
C ALA A 60 15.70 -2.12 9.60
N CYS A 61 16.07 -2.61 8.42
CA CYS A 61 15.17 -2.80 7.29
C CYS A 61 14.03 -3.77 7.62
N ALA A 62 14.35 -4.94 8.19
CA ALA A 62 13.36 -5.91 8.61
C ALA A 62 12.43 -5.36 9.71
N ALA A 63 12.97 -4.57 10.64
CA ALA A 63 12.19 -3.94 11.70
C ALA A 63 11.29 -2.81 11.20
N ALA A 64 11.70 -2.07 10.16
CA ALA A 64 10.93 -0.97 9.59
C ALA A 64 9.87 -1.46 8.58
N ASN A 65 10.15 -2.56 7.88
CA ASN A 65 9.26 -3.21 6.92
C ASN A 65 8.77 -4.56 7.47
N ASP A 66 8.14 -4.52 8.65
CA ASP A 66 7.72 -5.67 9.45
C ASP A 66 6.30 -6.18 9.13
N VAL A 67 5.65 -5.57 8.14
CA VAL A 67 4.29 -5.91 7.71
C VAL A 67 4.35 -6.75 6.45
N GLU A 68 3.68 -7.90 6.48
CA GLU A 68 3.48 -8.71 5.29
C GLU A 68 2.51 -8.02 4.32
N VAL A 69 2.94 -7.91 3.06
CA VAL A 69 2.15 -7.34 1.96
C VAL A 69 2.34 -8.15 0.68
N PRO A 70 1.33 -8.18 -0.21
CA PRO A 70 1.41 -8.95 -1.43
C PRO A 70 2.48 -8.41 -2.37
N ILE A 71 3.18 -9.32 -3.04
CA ILE A 71 4.27 -9.01 -3.98
C ILE A 71 3.98 -9.68 -5.32
N HIS A 72 4.08 -8.93 -6.41
CA HIS A 72 4.06 -9.51 -7.75
C HIS A 72 5.45 -10.06 -8.09
N GLU A 73 5.68 -11.34 -7.79
CA GLU A 73 6.98 -12.02 -7.94
C GLU A 73 7.61 -11.87 -9.34
N PRO A 74 6.87 -11.99 -10.46
CA PRO A 74 7.47 -11.81 -11.78
C PRO A 74 8.06 -10.40 -11.99
N THR A 75 7.41 -9.37 -11.41
CA THR A 75 7.92 -7.99 -11.45
C THR A 75 9.16 -7.85 -10.57
N LEU A 76 9.12 -8.40 -9.35
CA LEU A 76 10.25 -8.34 -8.43
C LEU A 76 11.51 -8.92 -9.08
N THR A 77 11.41 -10.14 -9.61
CA THR A 77 12.50 -10.82 -10.30
C THR A 77 13.05 -9.99 -11.45
N ARG A 78 12.17 -9.49 -12.32
CA ARG A 78 12.57 -8.69 -13.48
C ARG A 78 13.32 -7.41 -13.09
N LEU A 79 12.89 -6.73 -12.01
CA LEU A 79 13.52 -5.49 -11.56
C LEU A 79 14.90 -5.76 -10.95
N VAL A 80 15.02 -6.78 -10.10
CA VAL A 80 16.29 -7.17 -9.48
C VAL A 80 17.29 -7.62 -10.54
N GLU A 81 16.88 -8.47 -11.48
CA GLU A 81 17.74 -8.91 -12.61
C GLU A 81 18.14 -7.74 -13.52
N GLY A 82 17.28 -6.72 -13.61
CA GLY A 82 17.55 -5.46 -14.32
C GLY A 82 18.47 -4.49 -13.57
N GLY A 83 18.91 -4.83 -12.35
CA GLY A 83 19.83 -4.01 -11.55
C GLY A 83 19.17 -2.93 -10.70
N VAL A 84 17.84 -2.96 -10.51
CA VAL A 84 17.15 -2.11 -9.53
C VAL A 84 17.41 -2.67 -8.12
N ASP A 85 17.58 -1.79 -7.14
CA ASP A 85 17.81 -2.23 -5.76
C ASP A 85 16.63 -3.05 -5.23
N GLU A 86 16.92 -3.99 -4.33
CA GLU A 86 15.93 -4.96 -3.87
C GLU A 86 14.74 -4.30 -3.16
N LEU A 87 15.00 -3.26 -2.36
CA LEU A 87 13.97 -2.60 -1.55
C LEU A 87 12.98 -1.82 -2.44
N MET A 88 13.50 -1.07 -3.42
CA MET A 88 12.70 -0.42 -4.44
C MET A 88 11.95 -1.43 -5.31
N SER A 89 12.62 -2.53 -5.70
CA SER A 89 12.01 -3.58 -6.51
C SER A 89 10.81 -4.20 -5.80
N ARG A 90 10.92 -4.47 -4.49
CA ARG A 90 9.81 -4.96 -3.66
C ARG A 90 8.68 -3.94 -3.56
N HIS A 91 8.99 -2.66 -3.37
CA HIS A 91 7.98 -1.60 -3.35
C HIS A 91 7.19 -1.53 -4.67
N VAL A 92 7.86 -1.54 -5.82
CA VAL A 92 7.19 -1.52 -7.13
C VAL A 92 6.41 -2.81 -7.38
N ALA A 93 6.97 -3.97 -7.03
CA ALA A 93 6.28 -5.26 -7.16
C ALA A 93 5.03 -5.33 -6.28
N HIS A 94 5.00 -4.68 -5.12
CA HIS A 94 3.80 -4.56 -4.30
C HIS A 94 2.70 -3.74 -4.99
N LEU A 95 3.05 -2.59 -5.59
CA LEU A 95 2.09 -1.75 -6.32
C LEU A 95 1.45 -2.51 -7.49
N LEU A 96 2.21 -3.39 -8.13
CA LEU A 96 1.78 -4.20 -9.27
C LEU A 96 1.19 -5.56 -8.88
N ALA A 97 1.03 -5.86 -7.58
CA ALA A 97 0.31 -7.03 -7.09
C ALA A 97 -1.22 -6.86 -7.14
N ARG A 98 -1.70 -5.81 -7.81
CA ARG A 98 -3.11 -5.44 -7.93
C ARG A 98 -3.47 -5.32 -9.40
N ASP A 99 -4.70 -5.70 -9.72
CA ASP A 99 -5.21 -5.58 -11.08
C ASP A 99 -5.43 -4.11 -11.48
N PRO A 100 -5.29 -3.78 -12.77
CA PRO A 100 -5.69 -2.49 -13.31
C PRO A 100 -7.22 -2.36 -13.29
N LEU A 101 -7.74 -1.26 -12.75
CA LEU A 101 -9.20 -0.99 -12.70
C LEU A 101 -9.73 -0.29 -13.94
N MET A 102 -8.87 0.40 -14.69
CA MET A 102 -9.24 1.20 -15.85
C MET A 102 -8.18 1.03 -16.92
N VAL A 103 -8.61 0.54 -18.08
CA VAL A 103 -7.77 0.30 -19.26
C VAL A 103 -8.48 0.94 -20.44
N PHE A 104 -7.74 1.67 -21.27
CA PHE A 104 -8.22 2.32 -22.48
C PHE A 104 -7.64 1.61 -23.71
N ASP A 105 -8.37 1.64 -24.82
CA ASP A 105 -7.95 1.10 -26.13
C ASP A 105 -7.11 2.12 -26.94
#